data_AF-A0A2N7IEM4-F1
#
_entry.id   AF-A0A2N7IEM4-F1
#
_cell.length_a   1.000
_cell.length_b   1.000
_cell.length_c   1.000
_cell.angle_alpha   90.00
_cell.angle_beta   90.00
_cell.angle_gamma   90.00
#
_symmetry.space_group_name_H-M   'P 1'
#
loop_
_entity.id
_entity.type
_entity.pdbx_description
1 polymer ?
#
loop_
_entity_poly.entity_id
_entity_poly.type
_entity_poly.pdbx_seq_one_letter_code
_entity_poly.pdbx_strand_id
1 'polypeptide(L)'
;MKRIYSIPVLLLSLTGCQSTQDSRQPIPENILQNLSTQWVVVESCYNSGAYTVEQAVNYRDAINYSFSTWSVEQVKIDKTVGEQRTAINDYQSTNGGLGTTCKNWHLNMETTVKNVNNHKHQMTVNQQRAHEINKAKASKPVTYSTSQDSSNNNIIQCTKLGDLSFNKNIQTFKGMVCPIGWLPYNGW
;
A
#
# COMPACT_ATOMS: atom_id res chain seq x y z
N MET A 1 -57.15 -0.02 41.02
CA MET A 1 -56.83 0.93 39.92
C MET A 1 -55.36 0.74 39.57
N LYS A 2 -55.06 0.06 38.46
CA LYS A 2 -53.70 -0.36 38.08
C LYS A 2 -53.01 0.75 37.26
N ARG A 3 -51.85 1.23 37.72
CA ARG A 3 -50.99 2.15 36.97
C ARG A 3 -50.11 1.34 36.02
N ILE A 4 -50.31 1.56 34.72
CA ILE A 4 -49.45 1.05 33.65
C ILE A 4 -48.27 2.01 33.54
N TYR A 5 -47.07 1.54 33.85
CA TYR A 5 -45.83 2.27 33.57
C TYR A 5 -45.30 1.78 32.22
N SER A 6 -45.47 2.61 31.20
CA SER A 6 -44.82 2.46 29.89
C SER A 6 -43.36 2.85 30.02
N ILE A 7 -42.44 1.89 29.86
CA ILE A 7 -41.00 2.14 29.75
C ILE A 7 -40.69 2.34 28.26
N PRO A 8 -40.26 3.54 27.81
CA PRO A 8 -39.79 3.69 26.45
C PRO A 8 -38.42 3.03 26.31
N VAL A 9 -38.34 2.03 25.41
CA VAL A 9 -37.11 1.41 24.94
C VAL A 9 -36.32 2.44 24.15
N LEU A 10 -35.24 2.96 24.74
CA LEU A 10 -34.24 3.76 24.04
C LEU A 10 -33.32 2.81 23.25
N LEU A 11 -33.69 2.60 21.98
CA LEU A 11 -32.80 2.07 20.94
C LEU A 11 -31.68 3.09 20.66
N LEU A 12 -30.56 2.97 21.36
CA LEU A 12 -29.29 3.62 21.02
C LEU A 12 -28.63 2.85 19.87
N SER A 13 -29.15 3.02 18.65
CA SER A 13 -28.54 2.55 17.42
C SER A 13 -27.79 3.69 16.74
N LEU A 14 -26.62 4.08 17.26
CA LEU A 14 -25.72 5.03 16.60
C LEU A 14 -24.25 4.74 16.94
N THR A 15 -23.65 3.86 16.15
CA THR A 15 -22.39 4.18 15.46
C THR A 15 -22.36 3.32 14.20
N GLY A 16 -22.73 3.92 13.07
CA GLY A 16 -22.46 3.32 11.78
C GLY A 16 -20.95 3.06 11.67
N CYS A 17 -20.57 1.83 11.35
CA CYS A 17 -19.33 1.63 10.62
C CYS A 17 -19.48 2.46 9.34
N GLN A 18 -18.92 3.67 9.34
CA GLN A 18 -18.71 4.41 8.10
C GLN A 18 -17.81 3.49 7.29
N SER A 19 -18.40 2.76 6.35
CA SER A 19 -17.69 1.96 5.37
C SER A 19 -16.77 2.94 4.65
N THR A 20 -15.53 3.05 5.11
CA THR A 20 -14.46 3.72 4.37
C THR A 20 -14.33 2.95 3.07
N GLN A 21 -15.03 3.45 2.06
CA GLN A 21 -14.93 2.98 0.69
C GLN A 21 -13.44 2.95 0.36
N ASP A 22 -12.95 1.77 -0.03
CA ASP A 22 -11.53 1.54 -0.24
C ASP A 22 -10.96 2.61 -1.18
N SER A 23 -10.22 3.56 -0.62
CA SER A 23 -9.75 4.73 -1.37
C SER A 23 -8.50 4.40 -2.19
N ARG A 24 -8.00 3.17 -2.10
CA ARG A 24 -6.82 2.70 -2.83
C ARG A 24 -7.13 2.62 -4.33
N GLN A 25 -6.15 3.02 -5.14
CA GLN A 25 -6.27 2.87 -6.58
C GLN A 25 -6.09 1.40 -6.99
N PRO A 26 -6.71 0.96 -8.10
CA PRO A 26 -6.45 -0.36 -8.67
C PRO A 26 -4.97 -0.55 -8.96
N ILE A 27 -4.45 -1.75 -8.71
CA ILE A 27 -3.05 -2.06 -9.01
C ILE A 27 -2.79 -2.03 -10.54
N PRO A 28 -1.79 -1.27 -11.02
CA PRO A 28 -1.36 -1.37 -12.42
C PRO A 28 -0.81 -2.75 -12.73
N GLU A 29 -1.08 -3.26 -13.93
CA GLU A 29 -0.73 -4.65 -14.30
C GLU A 29 0.79 -4.91 -14.19
N ASN A 30 1.63 -3.96 -14.63
CA ASN A 30 3.08 -4.10 -14.52
C ASN A 30 3.57 -4.17 -13.05
N ILE A 31 2.87 -3.53 -12.12
CA ILE A 31 3.20 -3.58 -10.69
C ILE A 31 2.76 -4.91 -10.09
N LEU A 32 1.55 -5.38 -10.43
CA LEU A 32 1.05 -6.70 -10.03
C LEU A 32 1.98 -7.81 -10.49
N GLN A 33 2.38 -7.80 -11.77
CA GLN A 33 3.30 -8.77 -12.34
C GLN A 33 4.65 -8.73 -11.60
N ASN A 34 5.25 -7.55 -11.44
CA ASN A 34 6.53 -7.39 -10.73
C ASN A 34 6.47 -7.89 -9.27
N LEU A 35 5.47 -7.49 -8.48
CA LEU A 35 5.33 -7.95 -7.09
C LEU A 35 5.10 -9.47 -7.01
N SER A 36 4.34 -10.03 -7.96
CA SER A 36 4.11 -11.47 -8.03
C SER A 36 5.39 -12.24 -8.40
N THR A 37 6.20 -11.71 -9.33
CA THR A 37 7.52 -12.27 -9.64
C THR A 37 8.43 -12.23 -8.42
N GLN A 38 8.48 -11.10 -7.69
CA GLN A 38 9.26 -10.99 -6.46
C GLN A 38 8.85 -12.05 -5.43
N TRP A 39 7.55 -12.27 -5.25
CA TRP A 39 7.02 -13.28 -4.34
C TRP A 39 7.58 -14.67 -4.65
N VAL A 40 7.48 -15.08 -5.91
CA VAL A 40 7.94 -16.40 -6.37
C VAL A 40 9.46 -16.50 -6.29
N VAL A 41 10.21 -15.45 -6.65
CA VAL A 41 11.68 -15.46 -6.51
C VAL A 41 12.09 -15.68 -5.04
N VAL A 42 11.43 -15.00 -4.10
CA VAL A 42 11.72 -15.18 -2.67
C VAL A 42 11.44 -16.61 -2.23
N GLU A 43 10.31 -17.20 -2.67
CA GLU A 43 9.98 -18.59 -2.40
C GLU A 43 11.03 -19.55 -2.96
N SER A 44 11.39 -19.43 -4.24
CA SER A 44 12.33 -20.33 -4.89
C SER A 44 13.75 -20.19 -4.33
N CYS A 45 14.20 -18.97 -4.03
CA CYS A 45 15.53 -18.73 -3.46
C CYS A 45 15.63 -19.15 -1.99
N TYR A 46 14.55 -19.09 -1.22
CA TYR A 46 14.50 -19.68 0.10
C TYR A 46 14.56 -21.21 0.03
N ASN A 47 13.75 -21.82 -0.84
CA ASN A 47 13.71 -23.27 -1.01
C ASN A 47 15.05 -23.84 -1.55
N SER A 48 15.82 -23.04 -2.31
CA SER A 48 17.16 -23.42 -2.76
C SER A 48 18.26 -23.19 -1.71
N GLY A 49 17.92 -22.69 -0.52
CA GLY A 49 18.88 -22.35 0.54
C GLY A 49 19.72 -21.10 0.27
N ALA A 50 19.36 -20.29 -0.74
CA ALA A 50 20.10 -19.07 -1.08
C ALA A 50 19.72 -17.89 -0.17
N TYR A 51 18.48 -17.85 0.32
CA TYR A 51 18.02 -16.88 1.31
C TYR A 51 17.84 -17.53 2.68
N THR A 52 18.19 -16.81 3.74
CA THR A 52 17.87 -17.22 5.11
C THR A 52 16.37 -17.09 5.39
N VAL A 53 15.89 -17.73 6.44
CA VAL A 53 14.50 -17.56 6.93
C VAL A 53 14.20 -16.08 7.17
N GLU A 54 15.10 -15.37 7.85
CA GLU A 54 14.92 -13.95 8.17
C GLU A 54 14.79 -13.09 6.90
N GLN A 55 15.66 -13.30 5.92
CA GLN A 55 15.57 -12.61 4.63
C GLN A 55 14.24 -12.90 3.93
N ALA A 56 13.86 -14.18 3.83
CA ALA A 56 12.63 -14.58 3.16
C ALA A 56 11.38 -13.98 3.81
N VAL A 57 11.33 -13.97 5.15
CA VAL A 57 10.23 -13.34 5.92
C VAL A 57 10.20 -11.84 5.68
N ASN A 58 11.33 -11.14 5.83
CA ASN A 58 11.40 -9.69 5.64
C ASN A 58 10.99 -9.27 4.23
N TYR A 59 11.41 -10.02 3.20
CA TYR A 59 11.04 -9.75 1.81
C TYR A 59 9.55 -10.00 1.55
N ARG A 60 8.99 -11.11 2.06
CA ARG A 60 7.55 -11.40 1.95
C ARG A 60 6.70 -10.35 2.63
N ASP A 61 7.10 -9.89 3.80
CA ASP A 61 6.41 -8.81 4.52
C ASP A 61 6.43 -7.49 3.74
N ALA A 62 7.55 -7.17 3.11
CA ALA A 62 7.67 -5.99 2.27
C ALA A 62 6.80 -6.09 1.00
N ILE A 63 6.74 -7.26 0.36
CA ILE A 63 5.90 -7.51 -0.81
C ILE A 63 4.41 -7.45 -0.42
N ASN A 64 4.01 -8.11 0.67
CA ASN A 64 2.65 -8.07 1.19
C ASN A 64 2.20 -6.64 1.52
N TYR A 65 3.06 -5.88 2.19
CA TYR A 65 2.77 -4.47 2.46
C TYR A 65 2.58 -3.70 1.15
N SER A 66 3.43 -3.95 0.13
CA SER A 66 3.31 -3.30 -1.18
C SER A 66 2.01 -3.67 -1.89
N PHE A 67 1.54 -4.91 -1.83
CA PHE A 67 0.20 -5.27 -2.34
C PHE A 67 -0.89 -4.52 -1.58
N SER A 68 -0.78 -4.41 -0.26
CA SER A 68 -1.79 -3.76 0.59
C SER A 68 -1.97 -2.27 0.31
N THR A 69 -1.02 -1.61 -0.36
CA THR A 69 -1.18 -0.19 -0.76
C THR A 69 -2.08 0.01 -1.98
N TRP A 70 -2.47 -1.08 -2.65
CA TRP A 70 -3.34 -1.06 -3.84
C TRP A 70 -4.68 -1.72 -3.56
N SER A 71 -5.67 -1.39 -4.38
CA SER A 71 -6.93 -2.14 -4.48
C SER A 71 -6.72 -3.29 -5.46
N VAL A 72 -6.71 -4.50 -4.94
CA VAL A 72 -6.56 -5.74 -5.72
C VAL A 72 -7.19 -6.90 -4.95
N GLU A 73 -7.90 -7.76 -5.67
CA GLU A 73 -8.50 -8.96 -5.08
C GLU A 73 -7.44 -10.05 -4.90
N GLN A 74 -7.54 -10.79 -3.79
CA GLN A 74 -6.61 -11.89 -3.49
C GLN A 74 -6.58 -12.93 -4.63
N VAL A 75 -7.73 -13.25 -5.23
CA VAL A 75 -7.83 -14.18 -6.36
C VAL A 75 -6.99 -13.72 -7.56
N LYS A 76 -6.90 -12.40 -7.81
CA LYS A 76 -6.07 -11.84 -8.87
C LYS A 76 -4.58 -12.01 -8.53
N ILE A 77 -4.20 -11.75 -7.29
CA ILE A 77 -2.81 -11.98 -6.80
C ILE A 77 -2.45 -13.45 -6.96
N ASP A 78 -3.28 -14.36 -6.44
CA ASP A 78 -3.02 -15.80 -6.45
C ASP A 78 -2.88 -16.34 -7.87
N LYS A 79 -3.73 -15.87 -8.79
CA LYS A 79 -3.63 -16.21 -10.22
C LYS A 79 -2.29 -15.76 -10.79
N THR A 80 -1.92 -14.49 -10.63
CA THR A 80 -0.67 -13.96 -11.20
C THR A 80 0.56 -14.60 -10.55
N VAL A 81 0.55 -14.83 -9.24
CA VAL A 81 1.62 -15.59 -8.54
C VAL A 81 1.72 -17.01 -9.09
N GLY A 82 0.60 -17.68 -9.36
CA GLY A 82 0.56 -18.99 -10.00
C GLY A 82 1.21 -18.99 -11.39
N GLU A 83 0.86 -18.02 -12.23
CA GLU A 83 1.46 -17.84 -13.56
C GLU A 83 2.98 -17.61 -13.48
N GLN A 84 3.43 -16.75 -12.56
CA GLN A 84 4.85 -16.46 -12.34
C GLN A 84 5.61 -17.68 -11.76
N ARG A 85 4.95 -18.50 -10.95
CA ARG A 85 5.52 -19.75 -10.41
C ARG A 85 5.80 -20.74 -11.52
N THR A 86 4.85 -20.94 -12.43
CA THR A 86 5.06 -21.79 -13.61
C THR A 86 6.24 -21.27 -14.45
N ALA A 87 6.30 -19.97 -14.73
CA ALA A 87 7.38 -19.38 -15.54
C ALA A 87 8.77 -19.56 -14.89
N ILE A 88 8.88 -19.41 -13.57
CA ILE A 88 10.15 -19.62 -12.85
C ILE A 88 10.55 -21.10 -12.84
N ASN A 89 9.59 -22.02 -12.66
CA ASN A 89 9.85 -23.45 -12.72
C ASN A 89 10.34 -23.87 -14.11
N ASP A 90 9.75 -23.34 -15.19
CA ASP A 90 10.18 -23.58 -16.57
C ASP A 90 11.58 -23.02 -16.84
N TYR A 91 11.89 -21.85 -16.28
CA TYR A 91 13.25 -21.29 -16.33
C TYR A 91 14.26 -22.20 -15.62
N GLN A 92 13.93 -22.69 -14.42
CA GLN A 92 14.81 -23.58 -13.64
C GLN A 92 15.04 -24.91 -14.34
N SER A 93 14.00 -25.51 -14.92
CA SER A 93 14.11 -26.79 -15.64
C SER A 93 15.01 -26.66 -16.88
N THR A 94 14.93 -25.50 -17.56
CA THR A 94 15.75 -25.21 -18.75
C THR A 94 17.20 -24.87 -18.39
N ASN A 95 17.44 -24.15 -17.29
CA ASN A 95 18.76 -23.59 -16.95
C ASN A 95 19.48 -24.34 -15.81
N GLY A 96 18.93 -25.46 -15.34
CA GLY A 96 19.52 -26.27 -14.28
C GLY A 96 19.43 -25.66 -12.87
N GLY A 97 18.60 -24.63 -12.68
CA GLY A 97 18.36 -23.97 -11.40
C GLY A 97 18.24 -22.45 -11.52
N LEU A 98 18.31 -21.75 -10.38
CA LEU A 98 18.23 -20.28 -10.35
C LEU A 98 19.56 -19.61 -10.71
N GLY A 99 20.68 -20.34 -10.73
CA GLY A 99 22.00 -19.78 -11.03
C GLY A 99 22.30 -18.53 -10.18
N THR A 100 22.68 -17.43 -10.83
CA THR A 100 22.94 -16.14 -10.17
C THR A 100 21.68 -15.32 -9.88
N THR A 101 20.48 -15.80 -10.26
CA THR A 101 19.20 -15.09 -10.10
C THR A 101 18.96 -14.65 -8.66
N CYS A 102 19.15 -15.54 -7.67
CA CYS A 102 18.96 -15.18 -6.26
C CYS A 102 19.90 -14.07 -5.81
N LYS A 103 21.17 -14.11 -6.25
CA LYS A 103 22.14 -13.06 -5.96
C LYS A 103 21.75 -11.73 -6.61
N ASN A 104 21.28 -11.76 -7.85
CA ASN A 104 20.86 -10.56 -8.59
C ASN A 104 19.61 -9.92 -7.97
N TRP A 105 18.66 -10.74 -7.53
CA TRP A 105 17.43 -10.27 -6.91
C TRP A 105 17.60 -9.81 -5.47
N HIS A 106 18.64 -10.27 -4.76
CA HIS A 106 18.90 -9.86 -3.38
C HIS A 106 18.93 -8.33 -3.21
N LEU A 107 19.68 -7.60 -4.05
CA LEU A 107 19.74 -6.14 -3.98
C LEU A 107 18.40 -5.46 -4.29
N ASN A 108 17.61 -6.06 -5.18
CA ASN A 108 16.27 -5.56 -5.48
C ASN A 108 15.34 -5.77 -4.26
N MET A 109 15.43 -6.93 -3.60
CA MET A 109 14.65 -7.21 -2.38
C MET A 109 15.01 -6.26 -1.23
N GLU A 110 16.30 -6.02 -0.99
CA GLU A 110 16.76 -5.02 0.00
C GLU A 110 16.23 -3.62 -0.31
N THR A 111 16.20 -3.25 -1.59
CA THR A 111 15.61 -1.97 -2.04
C THR A 111 14.10 -1.93 -1.78
N THR A 112 13.37 -3.02 -2.06
CA THR A 112 11.94 -3.15 -1.74
C THR A 112 11.70 -2.96 -0.24
N VAL A 113 12.45 -3.63 0.63
CA VAL A 113 12.35 -3.49 2.10
C VAL A 113 12.58 -2.03 2.52
N LYS A 114 13.64 -1.41 2.01
CA LYS A 114 13.97 0.00 2.31
C LYS A 114 12.83 0.94 1.89
N ASN A 115 12.28 0.76 0.69
CA ASN A 115 11.18 1.58 0.18
C ASN A 115 9.91 1.41 1.02
N VAL A 116 9.59 0.18 1.43
CA VAL A 116 8.47 -0.10 2.33
C VAL A 116 8.66 0.56 3.68
N ASN A 117 9.84 0.48 4.27
CA ASN A 117 10.13 1.11 5.56
C ASN A 117 10.02 2.64 5.48
N ASN A 118 10.54 3.24 4.41
CA ASN A 118 10.39 4.68 4.16
C ASN A 118 8.92 5.08 4.03
N HIS A 119 8.12 4.30 3.29
CA HIS A 119 6.70 4.56 3.14
C HIS A 119 5.94 4.43 4.48
N LYS A 120 6.18 3.37 5.25
CA LYS A 120 5.60 3.20 6.60
C LYS A 120 5.92 4.39 7.52
N HIS A 121 7.16 4.87 7.46
CA HIS A 121 7.58 6.05 8.22
C HIS A 121 6.81 7.31 7.78
N GLN A 122 6.72 7.56 6.47
CA GLN A 122 5.95 8.69 5.94
C GLN A 122 4.47 8.64 6.34
N MET A 123 3.84 7.45 6.27
CA MET A 123 2.46 7.26 6.71
C MET A 123 2.27 7.65 8.18
N THR A 124 3.20 7.24 9.05
CA THR A 124 3.18 7.58 10.48
C THR A 124 3.31 9.09 10.70
N VAL A 125 4.28 9.73 10.05
CA VAL A 125 4.48 11.19 10.13
C VAL A 125 3.24 11.96 9.65
N ASN A 126 2.61 11.51 8.56
CA ASN A 126 1.41 12.16 8.03
C ASN A 126 0.19 11.97 8.92
N GLN A 127 0.03 10.80 9.55
CA GLN A 127 -1.02 10.58 10.55
C GLN A 127 -0.84 11.52 11.76
N GLN A 128 0.39 11.67 12.25
CA GLN A 128 0.70 12.60 13.34
C GLN A 128 0.40 14.05 12.94
N ARG A 129 0.82 14.48 11.74
CA ARG A 129 0.52 15.81 11.21
C ARG A 129 -0.99 16.06 11.10
N ALA A 130 -1.75 15.09 10.60
CA ALA A 130 -3.20 15.19 10.50
C ALA A 130 -3.86 15.32 11.88
N HIS A 131 -3.39 14.57 12.87
CA HIS A 131 -3.85 14.67 14.26
C HIS A 131 -3.61 16.07 14.85
N GLU A 132 -2.40 16.62 14.71
CA GLU A 132 -2.06 17.96 15.20
C GLU A 132 -2.88 19.06 14.51
N ILE A 133 -3.11 18.94 13.19
CA ILE A 133 -3.99 19.87 12.45
C ILE A 133 -5.42 19.80 12.99
N ASN A 134 -5.96 18.62 13.24
CA ASN A 134 -7.32 18.45 13.76
C ASN A 134 -7.45 18.98 15.19
N LYS A 135 -6.43 18.74 16.03
CA LYS A 135 -6.34 19.32 17.37
C LYS A 135 -6.33 20.85 17.30
N ALA A 136 -5.50 21.44 16.44
CA ALA A 136 -5.45 22.90 16.25
C ALA A 136 -6.76 23.49 15.73
N LYS A 137 -7.47 22.78 14.82
CA LYS A 137 -8.80 23.20 14.33
C LYS A 137 -9.86 23.15 15.42
N ALA A 138 -9.86 22.11 16.26
CA ALA A 138 -10.80 21.98 17.38
C ALA A 138 -10.58 23.06 18.45
N SER A 139 -9.36 23.55 18.60
CA SER A 139 -9.01 24.64 19.52
C SER A 139 -9.32 26.04 18.97
N LYS A 140 -9.81 26.19 17.73
CA LYS A 140 -10.17 27.51 17.19
C LYS A 140 -11.49 27.98 17.82
N PRO A 141 -11.59 29.25 18.25
CA PRO A 141 -12.86 29.79 18.73
C PRO A 141 -13.92 29.72 17.63
N VAL A 142 -15.15 29.40 18.02
CA VAL A 142 -16.30 29.28 17.10
C VAL A 142 -16.62 30.66 16.52
N THR A 143 -16.14 30.92 15.31
CA THR A 143 -16.67 32.00 14.47
C THR A 143 -17.75 31.41 13.58
N TYR A 144 -18.97 31.93 13.68
CA TYR A 144 -20.07 31.62 12.76
C TYR A 144 -19.71 32.16 11.37
N SER A 145 -18.98 31.37 10.58
CA SER A 145 -18.78 31.61 9.16
C SER A 145 -19.05 30.30 8.43
N THR A 146 -20.06 30.36 7.56
CA THR A 146 -20.57 29.36 6.63
C THR A 146 -19.62 28.21 6.34
N SER A 147 -20.09 27.00 6.65
CA SER A 147 -19.52 25.71 6.27
C SER A 147 -19.34 25.64 4.74
N GLN A 148 -18.18 26.06 4.27
CA GLN A 148 -17.69 25.69 2.97
C GLN A 148 -17.10 24.29 3.15
N ASP A 149 -17.94 23.27 2.97
CA ASP A 149 -17.52 21.88 2.84
C ASP A 149 -16.55 21.80 1.66
N SER A 150 -15.26 21.97 1.94
CA SER A 150 -14.23 21.57 0.99
C SER A 150 -14.30 20.05 0.95
N SER A 151 -14.97 19.52 -0.07
CA SER A 151 -14.82 18.13 -0.47
C SER A 151 -13.33 17.93 -0.75
N ASN A 152 -12.57 17.58 0.29
CA ASN A 152 -11.15 17.30 0.22
C ASN A 152 -11.01 15.97 -0.49
N ASN A 153 -11.18 15.98 -1.81
CA ASN A 153 -10.56 15.00 -2.68
C ASN A 153 -9.04 15.23 -2.53
N ASN A 154 -8.47 14.71 -1.44
CA ASN A 154 -7.04 14.73 -1.18
C ASN A 154 -6.38 14.02 -2.34
N ILE A 155 -5.79 14.80 -3.24
CA ILE A 155 -5.15 14.34 -4.45
C ILE A 155 -3.69 14.78 -4.38
N ILE A 156 -2.77 13.85 -4.62
CA ILE A 156 -1.33 14.11 -4.64
C ILE A 156 -0.77 13.78 -6.03
N GLN A 157 0.05 14.67 -6.56
CA GLN A 157 0.81 14.40 -7.78
C GLN A 157 2.14 13.76 -7.40
N CYS A 158 2.48 12.67 -8.08
CA CYS A 158 3.69 11.92 -7.82
C CYS A 158 4.46 11.63 -9.11
N THR A 159 5.79 11.62 -9.01
CA THR A 159 6.73 11.22 -10.06
C THR A 159 7.38 9.89 -9.71
N LYS A 160 7.64 9.04 -10.71
CA LYS A 160 8.26 7.73 -10.46
C LYS A 160 9.71 7.88 -9.96
N LEU A 161 10.10 7.12 -8.95
CA LEU A 161 11.49 7.01 -8.49
C LEU A 161 12.38 6.47 -9.62
N GLY A 162 13.48 7.16 -9.91
CA GLY A 162 14.44 6.75 -10.95
C GLY A 162 14.11 7.24 -12.36
N ASP A 163 13.05 8.03 -12.55
CA ASP A 163 12.79 8.71 -13.82
C ASP A 163 13.71 9.94 -13.95
N LEU A 164 14.86 9.77 -14.60
CA LEU A 164 15.83 10.83 -14.94
C LEU A 164 15.48 11.53 -16.26
N SER A 165 14.35 11.22 -16.89
CA SER A 165 13.97 11.84 -18.14
C SER A 165 13.59 13.31 -17.93
N PHE A 166 13.89 14.16 -18.92
CA PHE A 166 13.45 15.55 -18.94
C PHE A 166 11.91 15.68 -18.99
N ASN A 167 11.20 14.58 -19.26
CA ASN A 167 9.76 14.51 -19.34
C ASN A 167 9.22 13.61 -18.21
N LYS A 168 9.31 14.11 -16.97
CA LYS A 168 8.93 13.39 -15.75
C LYS A 168 7.53 12.78 -15.88
N ASN A 169 7.39 11.47 -15.66
CA ASN A 169 6.09 10.82 -15.62
C ASN A 169 5.33 11.21 -14.34
N ILE A 170 4.46 12.22 -14.45
CA ILE A 170 3.64 12.73 -13.35
C ILE A 170 2.28 12.02 -13.37
N GLN A 171 1.93 11.37 -12.26
CA GLN A 171 0.62 10.76 -12.07
C GLN A 171 -0.06 11.28 -10.82
N THR A 172 -1.39 11.28 -10.86
CA THR A 172 -2.23 11.87 -9.83
C THR A 172 -2.90 10.75 -9.02
N PHE A 173 -2.62 10.70 -7.71
CA PHE A 173 -3.07 9.67 -6.80
C PHE A 173 -4.08 10.23 -5.80
N LYS A 174 -5.08 9.43 -5.43
CA LYS A 174 -5.97 9.76 -4.30
C LYS A 174 -5.24 9.47 -2.99
N GLY A 175 -5.13 10.46 -2.12
CA GLY A 175 -4.44 10.39 -0.84
C GLY A 175 -3.52 11.59 -0.61
N MET A 176 -2.81 11.57 0.51
CA MET A 176 -1.79 12.57 0.87
C MET A 176 -0.35 12.07 0.65
N VAL A 177 -0.19 10.82 0.19
CA VAL A 177 1.10 10.13 0.06
C VAL A 177 1.17 9.42 -1.28
N CYS A 178 2.33 9.47 -1.90
CA CYS A 178 2.61 8.75 -3.12
C CYS A 178 2.74 7.25 -2.85
N PRO A 179 2.24 6.38 -3.74
CA PRO A 179 2.47 4.95 -3.62
C PRO A 179 3.96 4.62 -3.64
N ILE A 180 4.30 3.44 -3.14
CA ILE A 180 5.68 2.94 -3.14
C ILE A 180 6.23 2.95 -4.58
N GLY A 181 7.45 3.49 -4.76
CA GLY A 181 8.06 3.69 -6.07
C GLY A 181 7.74 5.04 -6.72
N TRP A 182 7.02 5.92 -6.02
CA TRP A 182 6.70 7.28 -6.45
C TRP A 182 7.09 8.31 -5.37
N LEU A 183 7.47 9.51 -5.79
CA LEU A 183 7.81 10.66 -4.95
C LEU A 183 6.84 11.81 -5.21
N PRO A 184 6.54 12.65 -4.21
CA PRO A 184 5.73 13.84 -4.44
C PRO A 184 6.37 14.71 -5.52
N TYR A 185 5.57 15.06 -6.52
CA TYR A 185 5.97 15.98 -7.57
C TYR A 185 5.78 17.41 -7.08
N ASN A 186 6.89 18.18 -7.01
CA ASN A 186 6.89 19.53 -6.45
C ASN A 186 6.92 20.65 -7.51
N GLY A 187 6.70 20.34 -8.80
CA GLY A 187 6.53 21.40 -9.83
C GLY A 187 7.79 22.14 -10.30
N TRP A 188 8.99 21.70 -9.92
CA TRP A 188 10.27 22.30 -10.33
C TRP A 188 10.93 21.57 -11.50
#